data_AF-A0A024TZ40-F1
#
_entry.id   AF-A0A024TZ40-F1
#
_cell.length_a   1.000
_cell.length_b   1.000
_cell.length_c   1.000
_cell.angle_alpha   90.00
_cell.angle_beta   90.00
_cell.angle_gamma   90.00
#
_symmetry.space_group_name_H-M   'P 1'
#
loop_
_entity.id
_entity.type
_entity.pdbx_description
1 polymer ?
#
loop_
_entity_poly.entity_id
_entity_poly.type
_entity_poly.pdbx_seq_one_letter_code
_entity_poly.pdbx_strand_id
1 'polypeptide(L)'
;MAHPSEVPYVQQDVAVDAARTKRKFLVHLVLIVLLVINVIVLYVLHFNDSARSGVKVTADTFAANGDIASKVVSFTPAGAIRAGAGTTAYLDAAPLPADELAYMSLARSGVENSNTAILSYFLKNKTTSVLTTVTVGKDNSAKVADVAKDNSLAGVQIRGIATLSNSQAVILQSTSLGVVHVLPVSIAADKALAVQAAQKVQLANGSVSNTLGRISATQFAATTFETYVVNGSWYQNIHVGSVAADGAISVSAPLRFGVANNYDGSDSCTNSKPQAIAALPGAFVVTWFNSNPVNKSGLCVLLAVTNATGVFQLGEVCNKNYQPAYFLDSTALSDNLIALSFYDKANNNALTIATVAVTSSSKIVFRGDYVVQSVAGAFDFGTFYGWSPKPSVHLVSADRLALLFLNPNNYGRPTTQVFKVTDSFSLVPVTPLMRISNGDFTLVGQTAAPASGAVTLDIVPVSNSSFLAVYSGTLDKVQHKRVAVVEFLGAPVGVGSGSNGVVFGGEVKIANADFTVGKEYFTTTKGDILAATASDVGAEYYFLGNTTVVSKDSRVGIAVSKDSIYVSQSA
;
A
#
# COMPACT_ATOMS: atom_id res chain seq x y z
N MET A 1 -45.73 99.03 28.07
CA MET A 1 -45.93 99.47 26.68
C MET A 1 -44.91 98.75 25.80
N ALA A 2 -45.37 98.28 24.63
CA ALA A 2 -44.60 97.84 23.46
C ALA A 2 -43.74 96.55 23.53
N HIS A 3 -44.08 95.62 22.63
CA HIS A 3 -43.25 94.57 22.00
C HIS A 3 -42.01 95.17 21.25
N PRO A 4 -40.91 94.44 20.94
CA PRO A 4 -40.95 93.15 20.18
C PRO A 4 -39.88 92.05 20.43
N SER A 5 -40.20 90.90 19.82
CA SER A 5 -39.30 89.86 19.25
C SER A 5 -38.80 88.72 20.15
N GLU A 6 -39.66 87.72 20.37
CA GLU A 6 -39.26 86.32 20.55
C GLU A 6 -38.87 85.71 19.20
N VAL A 7 -37.59 85.35 19.02
CA VAL A 7 -37.15 84.06 18.42
C VAL A 7 -35.73 83.77 18.91
N PRO A 8 -35.51 82.84 19.87
CA PRO A 8 -34.17 82.36 20.16
C PRO A 8 -33.90 81.03 19.45
N TYR A 9 -32.71 80.97 18.85
CA TYR A 9 -31.80 79.82 18.87
C TYR A 9 -32.09 78.59 18.00
N VAL A 10 -31.22 78.36 17.02
CA VAL A 10 -30.57 77.05 16.83
C VAL A 10 -29.10 77.29 16.48
N GLN A 11 -28.21 76.97 17.41
CA GLN A 11 -26.77 76.85 17.18
C GLN A 11 -26.54 75.67 16.23
N GLN A 12 -25.92 75.91 15.07
CA GLN A 12 -25.41 74.84 14.23
C GLN A 12 -24.22 74.21 14.94
N ASP A 13 -24.44 73.05 15.57
CA ASP A 13 -23.40 72.28 16.26
C ASP A 13 -22.36 71.73 15.27
N VAL A 14 -21.28 72.50 15.07
CA VAL A 14 -20.07 72.13 14.32
C VAL A 14 -19.39 70.86 14.90
N ALA A 15 -19.77 70.43 16.11
CA ALA A 15 -19.23 69.24 16.77
C ALA A 15 -19.69 67.90 16.15
N VAL A 16 -20.85 67.83 15.49
CA VAL A 16 -21.40 66.57 14.97
C VAL A 16 -20.69 66.12 13.67
N ASP A 17 -20.30 67.06 12.81
CA ASP A 17 -19.62 66.75 11.53
C ASP A 17 -18.16 66.34 11.70
N ALA A 18 -17.45 66.89 12.69
CA ALA A 18 -16.09 66.48 13.01
C ALA A 18 -16.03 65.04 13.55
N ALA A 19 -17.02 64.63 14.36
CA ALA A 19 -17.10 63.27 14.91
C ALA A 19 -17.46 62.23 13.84
N ARG A 20 -18.37 62.55 12.91
CA ARG A 20 -18.74 61.69 11.77
C ARG A 20 -17.56 61.47 10.82
N THR A 21 -16.77 62.51 10.57
CA THR A 21 -15.59 62.44 9.68
C THR A 21 -14.47 61.61 10.30
N LYS A 22 -14.20 61.77 11.61
CA LYS A 22 -13.25 60.92 12.35
C LYS A 22 -13.65 59.44 12.38
N ARG A 23 -14.94 59.13 12.56
CA ARG A 23 -15.45 57.75 12.51
C ARG A 23 -15.31 57.12 11.12
N LYS A 24 -15.64 57.86 10.05
CA LYS A 24 -15.48 57.37 8.67
C LYS A 24 -14.00 57.13 8.34
N PHE A 25 -13.10 58.00 8.78
CA PHE A 25 -11.67 57.84 8.58
C PHE A 25 -11.13 56.61 9.33
N LEU A 26 -11.56 56.39 10.58
CA LEU A 26 -11.17 55.20 11.35
C LEU A 26 -11.64 53.90 10.68
N VAL A 27 -12.89 53.86 10.18
CA VAL A 27 -13.44 52.68 9.48
C VAL A 27 -12.68 52.40 8.18
N HIS A 28 -12.36 53.43 7.40
CA HIS A 28 -11.56 53.26 6.18
C HIS A 28 -10.13 52.83 6.50
N LEU A 29 -9.51 53.39 7.54
CA LEU A 29 -8.19 52.97 8.00
C LEU A 29 -8.19 51.49 8.41
N VAL A 30 -9.19 51.04 9.16
CA VAL A 30 -9.34 49.62 9.56
C VAL A 30 -9.50 48.73 8.34
N LEU A 31 -10.32 49.12 7.35
CA LEU A 31 -10.49 48.35 6.11
C LEU A 31 -9.21 48.28 5.27
N ILE A 32 -8.45 49.39 5.18
CA ILE A 32 -7.16 49.43 4.50
C ILE A 32 -6.16 48.51 5.20
N VAL A 33 -6.09 48.56 6.54
CA VAL A 33 -5.22 47.67 7.32
C VAL A 33 -5.62 46.20 7.13
N LEU A 34 -6.91 45.89 7.12
CA LEU A 34 -7.41 44.53 6.87
C LEU A 34 -7.06 44.06 5.45
N LEU A 35 -7.17 44.93 4.44
CA LEU A 35 -6.76 44.63 3.07
C LEU A 35 -5.26 44.35 2.99
N VAL A 36 -4.43 45.22 3.59
CA VAL A 36 -2.97 45.07 3.60
C VAL A 36 -2.56 43.79 4.34
N ILE A 37 -3.18 43.47 5.48
CA ILE A 37 -2.93 42.21 6.18
C ILE A 37 -3.33 41.02 5.32
N ASN A 38 -4.49 41.03 4.66
CA ASN A 38 -4.89 39.94 3.76
C ASN A 38 -3.95 39.79 2.57
N VAL A 39 -3.45 40.89 1.98
CA VAL A 39 -2.46 40.84 0.90
C VAL A 39 -1.13 40.29 1.40
N ILE A 40 -0.68 40.67 2.61
CA ILE A 40 0.52 40.10 3.23
C ILE A 40 0.32 38.62 3.54
N VAL A 41 -0.84 38.21 4.05
CA VAL A 41 -1.16 36.80 4.31
C VAL A 41 -1.19 36.01 3.00
N LEU A 42 -1.80 36.54 1.93
CA LEU A 42 -1.77 35.95 0.59
C LEU A 42 -0.36 35.90 0.01
N TYR A 43 0.46 36.93 0.22
CA TYR A 43 1.85 36.94 -0.20
C TYR A 43 2.67 35.90 0.58
N VAL A 44 2.51 35.83 1.89
CA VAL A 44 3.16 34.82 2.74
C VAL A 44 2.66 33.42 2.40
N LEU A 45 1.37 33.20 2.20
CA LEU A 45 0.85 31.91 1.71
C LEU A 45 1.43 31.59 0.33
N HIS A 46 1.31 32.49 -0.64
CA HIS A 46 1.77 32.23 -2.00
C HIS A 46 3.27 31.95 -2.07
N PHE A 47 4.11 32.72 -1.39
CA PHE A 47 5.56 32.58 -1.45
C PHE A 47 6.13 31.55 -0.46
N ASN A 48 5.54 31.38 0.73
CA ASN A 48 6.01 30.39 1.70
C ASN A 48 5.51 28.97 1.35
N ASP A 49 4.38 28.86 0.65
CA ASP A 49 3.91 27.59 0.07
C ASP A 49 4.70 27.26 -1.22
N SER A 50 5.08 28.27 -2.02
CA SER A 50 6.04 28.10 -3.13
C SER A 50 7.45 27.71 -2.64
N ALA A 51 7.86 28.13 -1.43
CA ALA A 51 9.13 27.74 -0.83
C ALA A 51 9.14 26.27 -0.32
N ARG A 52 7.96 25.63 -0.19
CA ARG A 52 7.83 24.22 0.18
C ARG A 52 7.74 23.27 -1.02
N SER A 53 7.46 23.79 -2.22
CA SER A 53 7.41 22.99 -3.46
C SER A 53 8.71 23.02 -4.28
N GLY A 54 9.66 23.90 -3.95
CA GLY A 54 10.98 23.95 -4.57
C GLY A 54 12.00 23.05 -3.86
N VAL A 55 12.45 22.00 -4.55
CA VAL A 55 13.68 21.28 -4.18
C VAL A 55 14.84 22.28 -4.17
N LYS A 56 15.38 22.61 -2.99
CA LYS A 56 16.59 23.44 -2.87
C LYS A 56 17.79 22.62 -3.31
N VAL A 57 18.28 22.83 -4.53
CA VAL A 57 19.51 22.22 -5.01
C VAL A 57 20.69 23.07 -4.55
N THR A 58 21.54 22.54 -3.68
CA THR A 58 22.77 23.21 -3.25
C THR A 58 23.93 22.87 -4.18
N ALA A 59 24.97 23.70 -4.23
CA ALA A 59 26.16 23.46 -5.04
C ALA A 59 26.83 22.10 -4.71
N ASP A 60 26.78 21.69 -3.44
CA ASP A 60 27.30 20.41 -2.94
C ASP A 60 26.61 19.21 -3.58
N THR A 61 25.35 19.36 -4.01
CA THR A 61 24.59 18.31 -4.72
C THR A 61 25.21 17.93 -6.07
N PHE A 62 26.06 18.80 -6.62
CA PHE A 62 26.76 18.60 -7.90
C PHE A 62 28.24 18.26 -7.74
N ALA A 63 28.73 18.13 -6.51
CA ALA A 63 30.11 17.70 -6.28
C ALA A 63 30.31 16.30 -6.88
N ALA A 64 31.45 16.10 -7.55
CA ALA A 64 31.77 14.84 -8.21
C ALA A 64 31.78 13.70 -7.18
N ASN A 65 30.72 12.88 -7.19
CA ASN A 65 30.66 11.63 -6.44
C ASN A 65 30.87 10.47 -7.42
N GLY A 66 31.80 9.57 -7.12
CA GLY A 66 32.04 8.36 -7.91
C GLY A 66 30.78 7.50 -8.10
N ASP A 67 29.83 7.57 -7.16
CA ASP A 67 28.59 6.80 -7.20
C ASP A 67 27.63 7.19 -8.34
N ILE A 68 27.74 8.42 -8.86
CA ILE A 68 26.87 8.91 -9.96
C ILE A 68 27.60 8.99 -11.31
N ALA A 69 28.89 8.66 -11.35
CA ALA A 69 29.70 8.75 -12.56
C ALA A 69 29.16 7.83 -13.67
N SER A 70 28.86 8.40 -14.83
CA SER A 70 28.27 7.72 -15.99
C SER A 70 26.93 7.03 -15.68
N LYS A 71 26.23 7.48 -14.64
CA LYS A 71 24.89 7.00 -14.28
C LYS A 71 23.85 8.07 -14.54
N VAL A 72 22.67 7.64 -14.97
CA VAL A 72 21.49 8.52 -14.97
C VAL A 72 21.14 8.85 -13.53
N VAL A 73 20.70 10.09 -13.30
CA VAL A 73 20.38 10.56 -11.96
C VAL A 73 18.97 11.14 -11.87
N SER A 74 18.39 11.10 -10.68
CA SER A 74 17.14 11.76 -10.30
C SER A 74 17.31 12.57 -9.02
N PHE A 75 16.35 13.45 -8.73
CA PHE A 75 16.23 14.05 -7.41
C PHE A 75 15.54 13.10 -6.43
N THR A 76 16.03 13.08 -5.19
CA THR A 76 15.30 12.54 -4.05
C THR A 76 14.21 13.54 -3.61
N PRO A 77 13.22 13.11 -2.81
CA PRO A 77 12.25 14.03 -2.22
C PRO A 77 12.89 15.14 -1.37
N ALA A 78 14.08 14.90 -0.81
CA ALA A 78 14.85 15.87 -0.04
C ALA A 78 15.71 16.81 -0.90
N GLY A 79 15.73 16.62 -2.23
CA GLY A 79 16.44 17.48 -3.16
C GLY A 79 17.90 17.10 -3.46
N ALA A 80 18.40 16.01 -2.89
CA ALA A 80 19.70 15.45 -3.24
C ALA A 80 19.65 14.68 -4.57
N ILE A 81 20.73 14.71 -5.34
CA ILE A 81 20.92 13.90 -6.55
C ILE A 81 21.40 12.51 -6.15
N ARG A 82 20.84 11.48 -6.79
CA ARG A 82 21.29 10.08 -6.67
C ARG A 82 21.26 9.40 -8.02
N ALA A 83 22.04 8.32 -8.16
CA ALA A 83 21.94 7.44 -9.32
C ALA A 83 20.56 6.76 -9.38
N GLY A 84 20.10 6.56 -10.62
CA GLY A 84 18.82 5.95 -10.96
C GLY A 84 17.69 6.94 -11.14
N ALA A 85 16.64 6.47 -11.82
CA ALA A 85 15.39 7.21 -11.99
C ALA A 85 14.25 6.27 -12.38
N GLY A 86 13.03 6.78 -12.35
CA GLY A 86 11.80 6.07 -12.68
C GLY A 86 11.52 4.88 -11.75
N THR A 87 10.70 3.97 -12.21
CA THR A 87 10.32 2.74 -11.51
C THR A 87 10.94 1.54 -12.19
N THR A 88 11.58 0.68 -11.41
CA THR A 88 12.16 -0.57 -11.89
C THR A 88 11.63 -1.74 -11.07
N ALA A 89 11.15 -2.77 -11.75
CA ALA A 89 10.86 -4.06 -11.14
C ALA A 89 11.95 -5.07 -11.54
N TYR A 90 12.69 -5.56 -10.56
CA TYR A 90 13.64 -6.66 -10.69
C TYR A 90 12.90 -7.95 -10.40
N LEU A 91 12.58 -8.69 -11.47
CA LEU A 91 11.88 -9.96 -11.45
C LEU A 91 12.84 -11.10 -11.10
N ASP A 92 12.30 -12.18 -10.55
CA ASP A 92 13.06 -13.38 -10.15
C ASP A 92 14.22 -13.02 -9.20
N ALA A 93 13.99 -12.01 -8.35
CA ALA A 93 14.99 -11.44 -7.46
C ALA A 93 15.54 -12.47 -6.47
N ALA A 94 14.73 -13.46 -6.08
CA ALA A 94 15.17 -14.57 -5.24
C ALA A 94 14.86 -15.93 -5.89
N PRO A 95 15.77 -16.92 -5.75
CA PRO A 95 15.45 -18.30 -6.08
C PRO A 95 14.37 -18.83 -5.13
N LEU A 96 13.33 -19.45 -5.70
CA LEU A 96 12.27 -20.13 -4.95
C LEU A 96 12.47 -21.65 -5.01
N PRO A 97 11.97 -22.42 -4.02
CA PRO A 97 12.03 -23.88 -4.05
C PRO A 97 11.44 -24.45 -5.34
N ALA A 98 11.95 -25.59 -5.82
CA ALA A 98 11.44 -26.23 -7.03
C ALA A 98 9.97 -26.69 -6.89
N ASP A 99 9.55 -27.07 -5.68
CA ASP A 99 8.20 -27.52 -5.35
C ASP A 99 7.07 -26.54 -5.79
N GLU A 100 5.86 -27.06 -5.97
CA GLU A 100 4.65 -26.24 -6.17
C GLU A 100 4.30 -25.47 -4.90
N LEU A 101 4.10 -24.15 -5.04
CA LEU A 101 3.71 -23.26 -3.95
C LEU A 101 2.25 -22.88 -4.09
N ALA A 102 1.41 -23.27 -3.13
CA ALA A 102 -0.01 -22.89 -3.19
C ALA A 102 -0.22 -21.39 -2.93
N TYR A 103 0.55 -20.82 -2.02
CA TYR A 103 0.51 -19.40 -1.68
C TYR A 103 1.83 -18.97 -1.01
N MET A 104 2.03 -17.65 -0.98
CA MET A 104 3.10 -16.96 -0.28
C MET A 104 2.51 -15.76 0.47
N SER A 105 3.10 -15.42 1.61
CA SER A 105 2.70 -14.26 2.40
C SER A 105 3.94 -13.59 2.99
N LEU A 106 3.88 -12.27 3.12
CA LEU A 106 4.96 -11.45 3.62
C LEU A 106 4.54 -10.74 4.91
N ALA A 107 5.51 -10.45 5.77
CA ALA A 107 5.35 -9.51 6.86
C ALA A 107 6.65 -8.74 7.10
N ARG A 108 6.55 -7.55 7.70
CA ARG A 108 7.74 -6.79 8.11
C ARG A 108 8.55 -7.61 9.10
N SER A 109 9.88 -7.53 9.07
CA SER A 109 10.73 -8.19 10.07
C SER A 109 10.64 -7.59 11.49
N GLY A 110 9.91 -6.48 11.66
CA GLY A 110 9.74 -5.81 12.94
C GLY A 110 10.83 -4.78 13.25
N VAL A 111 11.91 -4.75 12.46
CA VAL A 111 12.91 -3.69 12.49
C VAL A 111 12.56 -2.61 11.48
N GLU A 112 12.55 -1.38 11.94
CA GLU A 112 12.28 -0.21 11.13
C GLU A 112 13.33 -0.07 10.01
N ASN A 113 12.91 0.27 8.80
CA ASN A 113 13.78 0.41 7.63
C ASN A 113 14.64 -0.82 7.31
N SER A 114 14.20 -2.00 7.73
CA SER A 114 14.87 -3.26 7.43
C SER A 114 14.67 -3.66 5.97
N ASN A 115 15.77 -4.06 5.32
CA ASN A 115 15.75 -4.69 4.00
C ASN A 115 15.32 -6.18 4.04
N THR A 116 14.92 -6.66 5.22
CA THR A 116 14.52 -8.06 5.46
C THR A 116 13.04 -8.14 5.81
N ALA A 117 12.34 -9.09 5.18
CA ALA A 117 10.96 -9.43 5.47
C ALA A 117 10.85 -10.87 5.97
N ILE A 118 9.78 -11.15 6.71
CA ILE A 118 9.34 -12.51 7.01
C ILE A 118 8.59 -13.03 5.78
N LEU A 119 8.91 -14.24 5.35
CA LEU A 119 8.28 -14.94 4.25
C LEU A 119 7.69 -16.24 4.77
N SER A 120 6.40 -16.47 4.46
CA SER A 120 5.76 -17.77 4.61
C SER A 120 5.32 -18.30 3.26
N TYR A 121 5.42 -19.61 3.06
CA TYR A 121 4.87 -20.28 1.88
C TYR A 121 4.38 -21.69 2.20
N PHE A 122 3.44 -22.20 1.40
CA PHE A 122 2.93 -23.56 1.55
C PHE A 122 3.31 -24.45 0.36
N LEU A 123 4.06 -25.50 0.67
CA LEU A 123 4.49 -26.53 -0.27
C LEU A 123 3.34 -27.50 -0.51
N LYS A 124 2.63 -27.34 -1.62
CA LYS A 124 1.40 -28.07 -1.93
C LYS A 124 1.63 -29.59 -1.94
N ASN A 125 2.68 -30.05 -2.60
CA ASN A 125 3.00 -31.46 -2.75
C ASN A 125 3.47 -32.13 -1.45
N LYS A 126 3.93 -31.34 -0.48
CA LYS A 126 4.43 -31.81 0.82
C LYS A 126 3.48 -31.49 1.97
N THR A 127 2.35 -30.84 1.68
CA THR A 127 1.37 -30.37 2.67
C THR A 127 2.00 -29.67 3.88
N THR A 128 3.03 -28.84 3.63
CA THR A 128 3.88 -28.26 4.67
C THR A 128 3.97 -26.75 4.49
N SER A 129 3.73 -26.00 5.58
CA SER A 129 4.04 -24.58 5.63
C SER A 129 5.49 -24.36 6.06
N VAL A 130 6.13 -23.35 5.49
CA VAL A 130 7.47 -22.92 5.85
C VAL A 130 7.41 -21.47 6.28
N LEU A 131 8.09 -21.14 7.37
CA LEU A 131 8.36 -19.78 7.81
C LEU A 131 9.88 -19.49 7.73
N THR A 132 10.25 -18.43 7.01
CA THR A 132 11.64 -18.03 6.82
C THR A 132 11.73 -16.50 6.65
N THR A 133 12.90 -15.99 6.29
CA THR A 133 13.10 -14.59 5.92
C THR A 133 13.59 -14.46 4.49
N VAL A 134 13.38 -13.27 3.92
CA VAL A 134 13.94 -12.85 2.64
C VAL A 134 14.62 -11.50 2.83
N THR A 135 15.88 -11.39 2.43
CA THR A 135 16.69 -10.17 2.57
C THR A 135 17.08 -9.64 1.20
N VAL A 136 16.81 -8.35 0.97
CA VAL A 136 17.17 -7.65 -0.28
C VAL A 136 18.59 -7.10 -0.18
N GLY A 137 19.44 -7.52 -1.11
CA GLY A 137 20.81 -7.03 -1.28
C GLY A 137 20.86 -5.64 -1.92
N LYS A 138 22.04 -5.00 -1.87
CA LYS A 138 22.26 -3.68 -2.50
C LYS A 138 22.14 -3.70 -4.02
N ASP A 139 22.26 -4.87 -4.63
CA ASP A 139 22.09 -5.10 -6.05
C ASP A 139 20.64 -5.48 -6.41
N ASN A 140 19.68 -5.34 -5.51
CA ASN A 140 18.28 -5.72 -5.69
C ASN A 140 18.05 -7.21 -5.97
N SER A 141 19.08 -8.05 -5.84
CA SER A 141 18.88 -9.48 -5.63
C SER A 141 18.31 -9.68 -4.22
N ALA A 142 17.60 -10.79 -4.03
CA ALA A 142 17.03 -11.15 -2.75
C ALA A 142 17.44 -12.58 -2.39
N LYS A 143 17.75 -12.80 -1.12
CA LYS A 143 18.15 -14.11 -0.59
C LYS A 143 17.09 -14.60 0.38
N VAL A 144 16.50 -15.77 0.10
CA VAL A 144 15.69 -16.51 1.06
C VAL A 144 16.63 -17.26 2.01
N ALA A 145 16.40 -17.12 3.32
CA ALA A 145 17.22 -17.78 4.33
C ALA A 145 16.92 -19.28 4.42
N ASP A 146 17.92 -20.04 4.90
CA ASP A 146 17.77 -21.46 5.18
C ASP A 146 16.67 -21.69 6.24
N VAL A 147 15.90 -22.76 6.04
CA VAL A 147 14.72 -23.06 6.87
C VAL A 147 15.14 -23.89 8.07
N ALA A 148 14.99 -23.34 9.26
CA ALA A 148 15.13 -24.11 10.50
C ALA A 148 14.04 -25.19 10.58
N LYS A 149 14.40 -26.38 11.10
CA LYS A 149 13.49 -27.54 11.20
C LYS A 149 12.15 -27.19 11.86
N ASP A 150 12.20 -26.43 12.96
CA ASP A 150 11.01 -26.09 13.75
C ASP A 150 10.12 -25.02 13.07
N ASN A 151 10.63 -24.37 12.01
CA ASN A 151 9.85 -23.45 11.19
C ASN A 151 9.21 -24.13 9.97
N SER A 152 9.35 -25.46 9.85
CA SER A 152 8.66 -26.30 8.87
C SER A 152 7.50 -27.03 9.52
N LEU A 153 6.28 -26.55 9.27
CA LEU A 153 5.06 -27.00 9.95
C LEU A 153 4.24 -27.93 9.04
N ALA A 154 4.30 -29.23 9.32
CA ALA A 154 3.60 -30.26 8.54
C ALA A 154 2.08 -30.28 8.81
N GLY A 155 1.28 -30.53 7.78
CA GLY A 155 -0.17 -30.73 7.87
C GLY A 155 -0.98 -29.45 8.17
N VAL A 156 -0.34 -28.28 8.15
CA VAL A 156 -0.96 -26.99 8.45
C VAL A 156 -0.62 -25.95 7.40
N GLN A 157 -1.50 -24.98 7.27
CA GLN A 157 -1.37 -23.79 6.42
C GLN A 157 -1.21 -22.55 7.30
N ILE A 158 -0.09 -21.82 7.20
CA ILE A 158 0.03 -20.47 7.78
C ILE A 158 -0.87 -19.52 7.00
N ARG A 159 -1.92 -18.99 7.64
CA ARG A 159 -2.97 -18.12 7.07
C ARG A 159 -2.71 -16.63 7.27
N GLY A 160 -1.73 -16.27 8.10
CA GLY A 160 -1.38 -14.88 8.33
C GLY A 160 -0.19 -14.74 9.27
N ILE A 161 0.48 -13.60 9.18
CA ILE A 161 1.63 -13.23 9.99
C ILE A 161 1.39 -11.82 10.50
N ALA A 162 1.50 -11.60 11.81
CA ALA A 162 1.48 -10.26 12.39
C ALA A 162 2.74 -10.05 13.21
N THR A 163 3.62 -9.18 12.73
CA THR A 163 4.82 -8.78 13.46
C THR A 163 4.45 -7.76 14.52
N LEU A 164 4.63 -8.11 15.79
CA LEU A 164 4.18 -7.30 16.92
C LEU A 164 5.24 -6.27 17.31
N SER A 165 6.50 -6.72 17.40
CA SER A 165 7.67 -5.92 17.76
C SER A 165 8.89 -6.32 16.93
N ASN A 166 10.06 -5.76 17.25
CA ASN A 166 11.34 -6.14 16.66
C ASN A 166 11.85 -7.52 17.10
N SER A 167 11.25 -8.11 18.14
CA SER A 167 11.66 -9.40 18.71
C SER A 167 10.55 -10.45 18.67
N GLN A 168 9.35 -10.10 18.22
CA GLN A 168 8.18 -10.96 18.35
C GLN A 168 7.20 -10.77 17.19
N ALA A 169 6.73 -11.90 16.66
CA ALA A 169 5.60 -12.00 15.76
C ALA A 169 4.64 -13.09 16.24
N VAL A 170 3.47 -13.15 15.62
CA VAL A 170 2.55 -14.28 15.72
C VAL A 170 2.17 -14.76 14.33
N ILE A 171 1.97 -16.06 14.21
CA ILE A 171 1.42 -16.70 13.02
C ILE A 171 0.06 -17.29 13.33
N LEU A 172 -0.84 -17.21 12.36
CA LEU A 172 -2.12 -17.91 12.39
C LEU A 172 -1.97 -19.14 11.50
N GLN A 173 -2.24 -20.33 12.02
CA GLN A 173 -2.23 -21.56 11.22
C GLN A 173 -3.59 -22.24 11.23
N SER A 174 -3.89 -22.97 10.17
CA SER A 174 -5.09 -23.80 10.07
C SER A 174 -4.75 -25.21 9.60
N THR A 175 -5.42 -26.23 10.14
CA THR A 175 -5.42 -27.58 9.58
C THR A 175 -6.38 -27.69 8.38
N SER A 176 -6.35 -28.81 7.66
CA SER A 176 -7.33 -29.12 6.61
C SER A 176 -8.78 -29.23 7.12
N LEU A 177 -8.97 -29.50 8.41
CA LEU A 177 -10.29 -29.56 9.06
C LEU A 177 -10.75 -28.18 9.59
N GLY A 178 -10.00 -27.10 9.33
CA GLY A 178 -10.35 -25.76 9.81
C GLY A 178 -10.10 -25.55 11.30
N VAL A 179 -9.23 -26.35 11.94
CA VAL A 179 -8.78 -26.08 13.32
C VAL A 179 -7.73 -24.97 13.28
N VAL A 180 -8.02 -23.86 13.94
CA VAL A 180 -7.23 -22.63 13.85
C VAL A 180 -6.45 -22.41 15.13
N HIS A 181 -5.15 -22.22 15.00
CA HIS A 181 -4.27 -21.89 16.12
C HIS A 181 -3.49 -20.61 15.85
N VAL A 182 -3.19 -19.88 16.90
CA VAL A 182 -2.17 -18.82 16.91
C VAL A 182 -0.93 -19.34 17.61
N LEU A 183 0.24 -18.98 17.08
CA LEU A 183 1.54 -19.38 17.63
C LEU A 183 2.45 -18.16 17.72
N PRO A 184 3.23 -18.03 18.80
CA PRO A 184 4.26 -17.00 18.88
C PRO A 184 5.45 -17.40 18.02
N VAL A 185 6.14 -16.38 17.51
CA VAL A 185 7.41 -16.50 16.81
C VAL A 185 8.37 -15.49 17.42
N SER A 186 9.50 -15.97 17.93
CA SER A 186 10.58 -15.08 18.36
C SER A 186 11.41 -14.66 17.14
N ILE A 187 11.79 -13.39 17.12
CA ILE A 187 12.68 -12.79 16.12
C ILE A 187 13.99 -12.45 16.82
N ALA A 188 15.06 -13.15 16.47
CA ALA A 188 16.38 -12.88 17.01
C ALA A 188 16.98 -11.58 16.42
N ALA A 189 18.05 -11.07 17.04
CA ALA A 189 18.72 -9.85 16.59
C ALA A 189 19.22 -9.95 15.14
N ASP A 190 19.71 -11.14 14.76
CA ASP A 190 20.15 -11.51 13.40
C ASP A 190 18.99 -11.81 12.43
N LYS A 191 17.74 -11.59 12.86
CA LYS A 191 16.50 -11.85 12.11
C LYS A 191 16.15 -13.33 11.94
N ALA A 192 16.87 -14.25 12.59
CA ALA A 192 16.45 -15.63 12.65
C ALA A 192 15.09 -15.75 13.34
N LEU A 193 14.22 -16.61 12.82
CA LEU A 193 12.88 -16.86 13.33
C LEU A 193 12.87 -18.18 14.09
N ALA A 194 12.13 -18.25 15.18
CA ALA A 194 11.82 -19.52 15.84
C ALA A 194 10.36 -19.58 16.25
N VAL A 195 9.62 -20.54 15.66
CA VAL A 195 8.23 -20.82 16.03
C VAL A 195 8.17 -21.51 17.38
N GLN A 196 7.34 -21.00 18.29
CA GLN A 196 7.20 -21.55 19.64
C GLN A 196 5.98 -22.47 19.72
N ALA A 197 6.10 -23.66 19.11
CA ALA A 197 4.99 -24.60 18.93
C ALA A 197 4.30 -25.05 20.23
N ALA A 198 5.05 -25.09 21.34
CA ALA A 198 4.53 -25.45 22.66
C ALA A 198 3.55 -24.40 23.25
N GLN A 199 3.62 -23.15 22.79
CA GLN A 199 2.80 -22.03 23.27
C GLN A 199 1.58 -21.75 22.38
N LYS A 200 1.22 -22.69 21.48
CA LYS A 200 0.10 -22.50 20.57
C LYS A 200 -1.23 -22.43 21.33
N VAL A 201 -2.13 -21.55 20.89
CA VAL A 201 -3.50 -21.43 21.44
C VAL A 201 -4.51 -21.64 20.31
N GLN A 202 -5.53 -22.46 20.56
CA GLN A 202 -6.62 -22.67 19.60
C GLN A 202 -7.62 -21.51 19.66
N LEU A 203 -7.98 -20.97 18.50
CA LEU A 203 -8.97 -19.89 18.37
C LEU A 203 -10.33 -20.40 17.90
N ALA A 204 -10.34 -21.37 16.98
CA ALA A 204 -11.56 -21.89 16.38
C ALA A 204 -11.42 -23.34 15.92
N ASN A 205 -12.56 -24.00 15.73
CA ASN A 205 -12.67 -25.34 15.17
C ASN A 205 -13.64 -25.33 13.98
N GLY A 206 -13.27 -25.92 12.85
CA GLY A 206 -14.10 -25.92 11.64
C GLY A 206 -14.24 -24.56 10.94
N SER A 207 -13.29 -23.63 11.12
CA SER A 207 -13.33 -22.31 10.48
C SER A 207 -12.89 -22.39 9.02
N VAL A 208 -13.69 -21.82 8.11
CA VAL A 208 -13.47 -21.88 6.65
C VAL A 208 -12.53 -20.80 6.11
N SER A 209 -12.37 -19.68 6.82
CA SER A 209 -11.50 -18.57 6.44
C SER A 209 -11.02 -17.85 7.68
N ASN A 210 -9.80 -17.33 7.67
CA ASN A 210 -9.25 -16.65 8.84
C ASN A 210 -8.26 -15.57 8.43
N THR A 211 -8.17 -14.52 9.23
CA THR A 211 -7.23 -13.42 9.01
C THR A 211 -6.57 -13.01 10.32
N LEU A 212 -5.41 -12.36 10.23
CA LEU A 212 -4.62 -11.94 11.39
C LEU A 212 -4.09 -10.52 11.17
N GLY A 213 -4.15 -9.69 12.20
CA GLY A 213 -3.64 -8.33 12.20
C GLY A 213 -2.97 -7.96 13.53
N ARG A 214 -2.00 -7.05 13.46
CA ARG A 214 -1.37 -6.45 14.64
C ARG A 214 -2.26 -5.34 15.20
N ILE A 215 -2.46 -5.32 16.52
CA ILE A 215 -3.16 -4.23 17.23
C ILE A 215 -2.15 -3.32 17.93
N SER A 216 -1.16 -3.90 18.61
CA SER A 216 -0.11 -3.15 19.32
C SER A 216 1.20 -3.93 19.34
N ALA A 217 2.18 -3.47 20.14
CA ALA A 217 3.47 -4.14 20.26
C ALA A 217 3.41 -5.55 20.88
N THR A 218 2.31 -5.87 21.56
CA THR A 218 2.09 -7.15 22.24
C THR A 218 0.74 -7.77 21.92
N GLN A 219 -0.12 -7.10 21.14
CA GLN A 219 -1.48 -7.56 20.87
C GLN A 219 -1.72 -7.81 19.39
N PHE A 220 -2.49 -8.86 19.12
CA PHE A 220 -3.01 -9.19 17.81
C PHE A 220 -4.54 -9.35 17.87
N ALA A 221 -5.17 -9.25 16.71
CA ALA A 221 -6.54 -9.67 16.53
C ALA A 221 -6.62 -10.62 15.34
N ALA A 222 -7.49 -11.61 15.45
CA ALA A 222 -7.77 -12.58 14.39
C ALA A 222 -9.26 -12.67 14.16
N THR A 223 -9.65 -12.85 12.90
CA THR A 223 -11.04 -13.20 12.57
C THR A 223 -11.11 -14.69 12.25
N THR A 224 -12.12 -15.36 12.78
CA THR A 224 -12.44 -16.74 12.44
C THR A 224 -13.92 -16.86 12.14
N PHE A 225 -14.35 -18.05 11.73
CA PHE A 225 -15.75 -18.39 11.64
C PHE A 225 -16.08 -19.53 12.61
N GLU A 226 -17.34 -19.57 13.02
CA GLU A 226 -17.92 -20.69 13.74
C GLU A 226 -17.95 -21.94 12.84
N THR A 227 -18.03 -23.11 13.47
CA THR A 227 -18.19 -24.36 12.74
C THR A 227 -19.45 -24.30 11.89
N TYR A 228 -19.33 -24.69 10.63
CA TYR A 228 -20.47 -24.83 9.74
C TYR A 228 -21.53 -25.77 10.35
N VAL A 229 -22.78 -25.31 10.37
CA VAL A 229 -23.93 -26.08 10.88
C VAL A 229 -24.90 -26.37 9.75
N VAL A 230 -25.10 -27.65 9.45
CA VAL A 230 -26.10 -28.11 8.48
C VAL A 230 -27.49 -27.64 8.92
N ASN A 231 -28.23 -26.97 8.03
CA ASN A 231 -29.56 -26.38 8.30
C ASN A 231 -29.59 -25.34 9.45
N GLY A 232 -28.44 -24.73 9.77
CA GLY A 232 -28.33 -23.69 10.80
C GLY A 232 -27.57 -22.46 10.31
N SER A 233 -27.59 -21.41 11.13
CA SER A 233 -26.75 -20.21 10.93
C SER A 233 -25.43 -20.35 11.67
N TRP A 234 -24.37 -19.78 11.10
CA TRP A 234 -23.04 -19.69 11.69
C TRP A 234 -22.48 -18.29 11.48
N TYR A 235 -21.59 -17.83 12.35
CA TYR A 235 -21.12 -16.44 12.37
C TYR A 235 -19.61 -16.29 12.29
N GLN A 236 -19.17 -15.06 12.03
CA GLN A 236 -17.79 -14.62 12.13
C GLN A 236 -17.51 -14.11 13.54
N ASN A 237 -16.29 -14.35 14.02
CA ASN A 237 -15.84 -13.98 15.35
C ASN A 237 -14.51 -13.24 15.29
N ILE A 238 -14.36 -12.22 16.12
CA ILE A 238 -13.10 -11.50 16.37
C ILE A 238 -12.52 -12.00 17.68
N HIS A 239 -11.29 -12.50 17.63
CA HIS A 239 -10.50 -12.88 18.78
C HIS A 239 -9.40 -11.85 18.97
N VAL A 240 -9.20 -11.37 20.19
CA VAL A 240 -8.04 -10.53 20.53
C VAL A 240 -7.15 -11.30 21.49
N GLY A 241 -5.86 -11.31 21.21
CA GLY A 241 -4.88 -11.93 22.08
C GLY A 241 -3.71 -11.00 22.40
N SER A 242 -3.12 -11.24 23.57
CA SER A 242 -1.88 -10.61 24.02
C SER A 242 -0.80 -11.67 24.12
N VAL A 243 0.43 -11.30 23.75
CA VAL A 243 1.59 -12.17 23.82
C VAL A 243 2.57 -11.60 24.84
N ALA A 244 2.91 -12.42 25.83
CA ALA A 244 3.93 -12.09 26.82
C ALA A 244 5.35 -12.26 26.23
N ALA A 245 6.35 -11.75 26.94
CA ALA A 245 7.75 -11.80 26.48
C ALA A 245 8.31 -13.23 26.36
N ASP A 246 7.79 -14.16 27.16
CA ASP A 246 8.12 -15.60 27.12
C ASP A 246 7.35 -16.36 26.02
N GLY A 247 6.47 -15.67 25.29
CA GLY A 247 5.62 -16.24 24.26
C GLY A 247 4.28 -16.77 24.75
N ALA A 248 3.95 -16.70 26.04
CA ALA A 248 2.63 -17.11 26.50
C ALA A 248 1.53 -16.25 25.84
N ILE A 249 0.48 -16.88 25.30
CA ILE A 249 -0.64 -16.21 24.65
C ILE A 249 -1.88 -16.27 25.54
N SER A 250 -2.47 -15.11 25.78
CA SER A 250 -3.79 -14.97 26.43
C SER A 250 -4.78 -14.44 25.42
N VAL A 251 -5.93 -15.09 25.25
CA VAL A 251 -6.97 -14.71 24.29
C VAL A 251 -8.26 -14.35 25.03
N SER A 252 -8.90 -13.25 24.63
CA SER A 252 -10.19 -12.84 25.19
C SER A 252 -11.34 -13.71 24.70
N ALA A 253 -12.51 -13.58 25.34
CA ALA A 253 -13.76 -14.05 24.73
C ALA A 253 -13.95 -13.40 23.35
N PRO A 254 -14.45 -14.15 22.35
CA PRO A 254 -14.64 -13.63 21.00
C PRO A 254 -15.84 -12.68 20.91
N LEU A 255 -15.74 -11.69 20.02
CA LEU A 255 -16.86 -10.83 19.61
C LEU A 255 -17.42 -11.34 18.28
N ARG A 256 -18.69 -11.74 18.29
CA ARG A 256 -19.44 -12.02 17.07
C ARG A 256 -19.75 -10.73 16.31
N PHE A 257 -19.64 -10.73 14.99
CA PHE A 257 -19.92 -9.57 14.15
C PHE A 257 -20.50 -9.97 12.79
N GLY A 258 -20.91 -8.97 11.98
CA GLY A 258 -21.47 -9.20 10.66
C GLY A 258 -22.87 -9.81 10.68
N VAL A 259 -23.30 -10.37 9.55
CA VAL A 259 -24.57 -11.08 9.44
C VAL A 259 -24.38 -12.59 9.48
N ALA A 260 -25.44 -13.30 9.87
CA ALA A 260 -25.48 -14.74 9.84
C ALA A 260 -25.19 -15.28 8.44
N ASN A 261 -24.33 -16.29 8.36
CA ASN A 261 -24.17 -17.07 7.13
C ASN A 261 -25.22 -18.19 7.11
N ASN A 262 -25.73 -18.53 5.92
CA ASN A 262 -26.77 -19.53 5.76
C ASN A 262 -26.28 -20.82 5.07
N TYR A 263 -27.06 -21.88 5.26
CA TYR A 263 -26.78 -23.26 4.85
C TYR A 263 -26.54 -23.45 3.35
N ASP A 264 -27.27 -22.72 2.50
CA ASP A 264 -27.25 -22.90 1.04
C ASP A 264 -25.95 -22.41 0.37
N GLY A 265 -25.02 -21.85 1.15
CA GLY A 265 -23.75 -21.30 0.66
C GLY A 265 -23.91 -20.05 -0.20
N SER A 266 -25.14 -19.57 -0.42
CA SER A 266 -25.41 -18.37 -1.21
C SER A 266 -25.10 -17.10 -0.42
N ASP A 267 -25.14 -17.19 0.91
CA ASP A 267 -25.08 -16.07 1.84
C ASP A 267 -23.88 -16.21 2.80
N SER A 268 -22.68 -15.88 2.30
CA SER A 268 -21.45 -15.91 3.10
C SER A 268 -20.83 -14.52 3.19
N CYS A 269 -20.59 -14.04 4.40
CA CYS A 269 -19.81 -12.81 4.57
C CYS A 269 -18.33 -13.08 4.36
N THR A 270 -17.70 -12.13 3.69
CA THR A 270 -16.25 -12.04 3.55
C THR A 270 -15.75 -10.90 4.41
N ASN A 271 -14.63 -11.08 5.10
CA ASN A 271 -14.05 -10.07 5.97
C ASN A 271 -12.55 -9.88 5.74
N SER A 272 -12.02 -8.73 6.14
CA SER A 272 -10.59 -8.40 6.05
C SER A 272 -9.83 -8.73 7.33
N LYS A 273 -8.51 -8.56 7.26
CA LYS A 273 -7.63 -8.56 8.42
C LYS A 273 -7.95 -7.37 9.34
N PRO A 274 -7.91 -7.56 10.68
CA PRO A 274 -7.98 -6.44 11.61
C PRO A 274 -6.87 -5.42 11.36
N GLN A 275 -7.23 -4.13 11.33
CA GLN A 275 -6.31 -3.02 11.09
C GLN A 275 -6.37 -2.03 12.26
N ALA A 276 -5.25 -1.88 12.99
CA ALA A 276 -5.15 -0.98 14.12
C ALA A 276 -5.44 0.48 13.74
N ILE A 277 -6.03 1.22 14.69
CA ILE A 277 -6.20 2.68 14.67
C ILE A 277 -5.24 3.26 15.70
N ALA A 278 -4.08 3.77 15.26
CA ALA A 278 -3.05 4.24 16.20
C ALA A 278 -3.52 5.41 17.08
N ALA A 279 -4.44 6.24 16.58
CA ALA A 279 -5.04 7.35 17.32
C ALA A 279 -5.90 6.91 18.53
N LEU A 280 -6.33 5.64 18.56
CA LEU A 280 -7.21 5.08 19.59
C LEU A 280 -6.58 3.77 20.11
N PRO A 281 -5.83 3.81 21.23
CA PRO A 281 -5.15 2.64 21.76
C PRO A 281 -6.08 1.43 21.94
N GLY A 282 -5.67 0.28 21.42
CA GLY A 282 -6.46 -0.96 21.46
C GLY A 282 -7.64 -1.00 20.47
N ALA A 283 -7.91 0.08 19.73
CA ALA A 283 -8.94 0.09 18.72
C ALA A 283 -8.41 -0.36 17.35
N PHE A 284 -9.29 -1.00 16.60
CA PHE A 284 -9.00 -1.51 15.26
C PHE A 284 -10.28 -1.63 14.46
N VAL A 285 -10.16 -1.63 13.14
CA VAL A 285 -11.27 -1.91 12.25
C VAL A 285 -11.19 -3.31 11.67
N VAL A 286 -12.35 -3.89 11.43
CA VAL A 286 -12.53 -5.08 10.60
C VAL A 286 -13.57 -4.72 9.56
N THR A 287 -13.27 -4.95 8.29
CA THR A 287 -14.27 -4.76 7.25
C THR A 287 -14.95 -6.06 6.94
N TRP A 288 -16.22 -6.00 6.54
CA TRP A 288 -16.94 -7.15 6.04
C TRP A 288 -17.93 -6.72 4.96
N PHE A 289 -18.33 -7.67 4.14
CA PHE A 289 -19.38 -7.47 3.16
C PHE A 289 -20.07 -8.80 2.86
N ASN A 290 -21.28 -8.71 2.34
CA ASN A 290 -22.02 -9.82 1.79
C ASN A 290 -22.36 -9.52 0.32
N SER A 291 -21.88 -10.38 -0.57
CA SER A 291 -22.08 -10.24 -2.02
C SER A 291 -23.36 -10.88 -2.54
N ASN A 292 -24.13 -11.57 -1.69
CA ASN A 292 -25.42 -12.14 -2.06
C ASN A 292 -26.40 -11.01 -2.46
N PRO A 293 -27.04 -11.07 -3.64
CA PRO A 293 -28.03 -10.08 -4.06
C PRO A 293 -29.18 -9.86 -3.06
N VAL A 294 -29.57 -10.88 -2.30
CA VAL A 294 -30.68 -10.83 -1.33
C VAL A 294 -30.28 -10.04 -0.08
N ASN A 295 -29.06 -10.27 0.44
CA ASN A 295 -28.56 -9.68 1.68
C ASN A 295 -27.37 -8.74 1.45
N LYS A 296 -27.37 -8.05 0.31
CA LYS A 296 -26.29 -7.18 -0.16
C LYS A 296 -26.06 -6.01 0.82
N SER A 297 -24.98 -6.09 1.59
CA SER A 297 -24.65 -5.10 2.63
C SER A 297 -23.91 -3.88 2.09
N GLY A 298 -23.22 -4.02 0.95
CA GLY A 298 -22.11 -3.14 0.57
C GLY A 298 -20.89 -3.34 1.46
N LEU A 299 -19.91 -2.44 1.36
CA LEU A 299 -18.72 -2.48 2.21
C LEU A 299 -19.03 -1.93 3.60
N CYS A 300 -19.00 -2.81 4.61
CA CYS A 300 -19.14 -2.46 6.01
C CYS A 300 -17.78 -2.35 6.70
N VAL A 301 -17.66 -1.37 7.59
CA VAL A 301 -16.49 -1.16 8.44
C VAL A 301 -16.97 -1.17 9.87
N LEU A 302 -16.50 -2.13 10.65
CA LEU A 302 -16.74 -2.26 12.07
C LEU A 302 -15.52 -1.74 12.83
N LEU A 303 -15.73 -0.83 13.78
CA LEU A 303 -14.72 -0.37 14.74
C LEU A 303 -14.90 -1.15 16.04
N ALA A 304 -13.86 -1.88 16.44
CA ALA A 304 -13.79 -2.60 17.70
C ALA A 304 -12.68 -2.03 18.58
N VAL A 305 -12.77 -2.30 19.89
CA VAL A 305 -11.75 -1.95 20.87
C VAL A 305 -11.52 -3.12 21.82
N THR A 306 -10.27 -3.33 22.20
CA THR A 306 -9.90 -4.25 23.28
C THR A 306 -9.64 -3.52 24.58
N ASN A 307 -10.03 -4.15 25.69
CA ASN A 307 -9.65 -3.76 27.04
C ASN A 307 -9.35 -5.02 27.88
N ALA A 308 -9.15 -4.86 29.18
CA ALA A 308 -8.81 -5.97 30.09
C ALA A 308 -9.88 -7.08 30.17
N THR A 309 -11.14 -6.81 29.84
CA THR A 309 -12.26 -7.76 29.97
C THR A 309 -12.67 -8.39 28.64
N GLY A 310 -12.24 -7.85 27.50
CA GLY A 310 -12.51 -8.46 26.20
C GLY A 310 -12.37 -7.54 25.00
N VAL A 311 -13.12 -7.88 23.95
CA VAL A 311 -13.24 -7.11 22.71
C VAL A 311 -14.69 -6.66 22.53
N PHE A 312 -14.89 -5.38 22.21
CA PHE A 312 -16.20 -4.73 22.14
C PHE A 312 -16.34 -3.94 20.85
N GLN A 313 -17.55 -3.93 20.28
CA GLN A 313 -17.89 -3.07 19.16
C GLN A 313 -18.15 -1.63 19.63
N LEU A 314 -17.48 -0.66 19.02
CA LEU A 314 -17.74 0.78 19.24
C LEU A 314 -18.70 1.35 18.20
N GLY A 315 -18.68 0.83 16.98
CA GLY A 315 -19.56 1.30 15.91
C GLY A 315 -19.38 0.51 14.63
N GLU A 316 -20.32 0.67 13.71
CA GLU A 316 -20.28 0.07 12.38
C GLU A 316 -20.95 1.01 11.36
N VAL A 317 -20.39 1.09 10.16
CA VAL A 317 -20.98 1.84 9.04
C VAL A 317 -20.84 1.01 7.77
N CYS A 318 -21.95 0.87 7.03
CA CYS A 318 -21.98 0.22 5.72
C CYS A 318 -22.23 1.22 4.61
N ASN A 319 -21.46 1.10 3.52
CA ASN A 319 -21.63 1.91 2.32
C ASN A 319 -22.03 1.03 1.14
N LYS A 320 -23.29 1.18 0.69
CA LYS A 320 -23.87 0.41 -0.42
C LYS A 320 -23.37 0.84 -1.80
N ASN A 321 -22.63 1.94 -1.92
CA ASN A 321 -22.04 2.33 -3.19
C ASN A 321 -20.87 1.43 -3.57
N TYR A 322 -20.19 0.84 -2.58
CA TYR A 322 -19.09 -0.09 -2.81
C TYR A 322 -19.61 -1.53 -2.76
N GLN A 323 -19.24 -2.33 -3.76
CA GLN A 323 -19.68 -3.71 -3.89
C GLN A 323 -18.50 -4.66 -4.10
N PRO A 324 -17.70 -4.93 -3.05
CA PRO A 324 -16.62 -5.90 -3.13
C PRO A 324 -17.15 -7.30 -3.51
N ALA A 325 -16.32 -8.05 -4.23
CA ALA A 325 -16.63 -9.42 -4.63
C ALA A 325 -15.71 -10.49 -4.05
N TYR A 326 -14.50 -10.07 -3.65
CA TYR A 326 -13.40 -10.92 -3.20
C TYR A 326 -12.80 -10.35 -1.92
N PHE A 327 -11.84 -11.06 -1.33
CA PHE A 327 -11.13 -10.52 -0.17
C PHE A 327 -10.50 -9.17 -0.50
N LEU A 328 -10.47 -8.31 0.52
CA LEU A 328 -9.86 -7.00 0.45
C LEU A 328 -8.69 -6.93 1.40
N ASP A 329 -7.81 -5.97 1.14
CA ASP A 329 -6.69 -5.68 2.01
C ASP A 329 -6.72 -4.23 2.50
N SER A 330 -6.01 -3.99 3.60
CA SER A 330 -6.02 -2.71 4.28
C SER A 330 -4.63 -2.33 4.80
N THR A 331 -4.40 -1.02 4.86
CA THR A 331 -3.23 -0.42 5.52
C THR A 331 -3.62 0.91 6.14
N ALA A 332 -3.02 1.23 7.28
CA ALA A 332 -3.07 2.58 7.82
C ALA A 332 -2.31 3.54 6.89
N LEU A 333 -2.91 4.71 6.62
CA LEU A 333 -2.30 5.85 5.93
C LEU A 333 -1.80 6.90 6.94
N SER A 334 -2.52 7.04 8.05
CA SER A 334 -2.16 7.87 9.19
C SER A 334 -2.75 7.25 10.47
N ASP A 335 -2.58 7.91 11.62
CA ASP A 335 -3.04 7.38 12.92
C ASP A 335 -4.54 7.06 12.96
N ASN A 336 -5.33 7.73 12.12
CA ASN A 336 -6.79 7.60 12.11
C ASN A 336 -7.39 7.41 10.72
N LEU A 337 -6.57 7.20 9.68
CA LEU A 337 -7.01 7.01 8.31
C LEU A 337 -6.49 5.69 7.76
N ILE A 338 -7.36 4.95 7.07
CA ILE A 338 -7.06 3.66 6.48
C ILE A 338 -7.41 3.68 5.00
N ALA A 339 -6.57 3.04 4.17
CA ALA A 339 -6.89 2.65 2.82
C ALA A 339 -7.43 1.22 2.78
N LEU A 340 -8.52 1.00 2.06
CA LEU A 340 -9.15 -0.30 1.80
C LEU A 340 -9.08 -0.56 0.30
N SER A 341 -8.39 -1.62 -0.11
CA SER A 341 -8.24 -1.98 -1.53
C SER A 341 -9.05 -3.23 -1.86
N PHE A 342 -9.91 -3.15 -2.87
CA PHE A 342 -10.80 -4.24 -3.29
C PHE A 342 -11.15 -4.15 -4.78
N TYR A 343 -11.58 -5.27 -5.37
CA TYR A 343 -12.22 -5.29 -6.68
C TYR A 343 -13.70 -4.98 -6.52
N ASP A 344 -14.17 -3.91 -7.16
CA ASP A 344 -15.52 -3.40 -7.00
C ASP A 344 -16.44 -3.82 -8.15
N LYS A 345 -17.41 -4.71 -7.87
CA LYS A 345 -18.39 -5.16 -8.88
C LYS A 345 -19.24 -4.01 -9.41
N ALA A 346 -19.48 -2.95 -8.63
CA ALA A 346 -20.23 -1.80 -9.11
C ALA A 346 -19.50 -1.04 -10.23
N ASN A 347 -18.17 -1.16 -10.28
CA ASN A 347 -17.29 -0.53 -11.25
C ASN A 347 -16.65 -1.56 -12.20
N ASN A 348 -17.40 -2.58 -12.62
CA ASN A 348 -16.91 -3.63 -13.52
C ASN A 348 -15.61 -4.31 -13.03
N ASN A 349 -15.55 -4.63 -11.73
CA ASN A 349 -14.38 -5.18 -11.03
C ASN A 349 -13.11 -4.31 -11.11
N ALA A 350 -13.24 -3.01 -11.38
CA ALA A 350 -12.11 -2.09 -11.24
C ALA A 350 -11.51 -2.20 -9.84
N LEU A 351 -10.19 -2.02 -9.75
CA LEU A 351 -9.53 -1.87 -8.47
C LEU A 351 -9.93 -0.52 -7.86
N THR A 352 -10.54 -0.57 -6.68
CA THR A 352 -10.96 0.60 -5.92
C THR A 352 -10.19 0.69 -4.62
N ILE A 353 -9.75 1.89 -4.28
CA ILE A 353 -9.11 2.22 -3.01
C ILE A 353 -10.00 3.19 -2.27
N ALA A 354 -10.78 2.71 -1.29
CA ALA A 354 -11.59 3.57 -0.44
C ALA A 354 -10.80 4.03 0.78
N THR A 355 -10.95 5.28 1.16
CA THR A 355 -10.33 5.86 2.36
C THR A 355 -11.35 6.02 3.47
N VAL A 356 -11.02 5.54 4.66
CA VAL A 356 -11.91 5.53 5.83
C VAL A 356 -11.19 6.17 7.00
N ALA A 357 -11.81 7.19 7.57
CA ALA A 357 -11.32 7.88 8.76
C ALA A 357 -12.10 7.46 10.00
N VAL A 358 -11.40 7.35 11.13
CA VAL A 358 -12.00 7.26 12.46
C VAL A 358 -11.81 8.61 13.16
N THR A 359 -12.89 9.24 13.58
CA THR A 359 -12.81 10.54 14.28
C THR A 359 -12.34 10.34 15.73
N SER A 360 -11.92 11.42 16.38
CA SER A 360 -11.61 11.43 17.83
C SER A 360 -12.81 11.00 18.69
N SER A 361 -14.03 11.18 18.19
CA SER A 361 -15.28 10.69 18.79
C SER A 361 -15.63 9.25 18.40
N SER A 362 -14.67 8.47 17.90
CA SER A 362 -14.83 7.08 17.48
C SER A 362 -15.89 6.85 16.38
N LYS A 363 -16.16 7.87 15.55
CA LYS A 363 -17.08 7.73 14.40
C LYS A 363 -16.32 7.31 13.15
N ILE A 364 -16.90 6.38 12.39
CA ILE A 364 -16.36 5.90 11.11
C ILE A 364 -16.91 6.77 9.98
N VAL A 365 -16.04 7.26 9.10
CA VAL A 365 -16.43 8.09 7.95
C VAL A 365 -15.66 7.69 6.71
N PHE A 366 -16.38 7.34 5.64
CA PHE A 366 -15.80 7.22 4.29
C PHE A 366 -15.45 8.62 3.77
N ARG A 367 -14.18 8.84 3.42
CA ARG A 367 -13.68 10.16 2.98
C ARG A 367 -13.69 10.33 1.47
N GLY A 368 -13.51 9.24 0.74
CA GLY A 368 -13.51 9.20 -0.71
C GLY A 368 -12.87 7.92 -1.21
N ASP A 369 -12.76 7.81 -2.52
CA ASP A 369 -12.15 6.67 -3.18
C ASP A 369 -11.34 7.09 -4.41
N TYR A 370 -10.45 6.19 -4.81
CA TYR A 370 -9.78 6.23 -6.09
C TYR A 370 -10.11 4.95 -6.85
N VAL A 371 -10.73 5.08 -8.02
CA VAL A 371 -11.02 3.94 -8.91
C VAL A 371 -10.02 3.92 -10.05
N VAL A 372 -9.26 2.83 -10.18
CA VAL A 372 -8.33 2.61 -11.28
C VAL A 372 -9.12 2.15 -12.51
N GLN A 373 -9.78 3.08 -13.21
CA GLN A 373 -10.71 2.74 -14.31
C GLN A 373 -10.03 2.01 -15.48
N SER A 374 -8.74 2.27 -15.74
CA SER A 374 -7.97 1.63 -16.80
C SER A 374 -7.78 0.11 -16.64
N VAL A 375 -8.07 -0.43 -15.45
CA VAL A 375 -7.97 -1.87 -15.16
C VAL A 375 -9.33 -2.55 -15.02
N ALA A 376 -10.43 -1.83 -15.22
CA ALA A 376 -11.78 -2.38 -15.16
C ALA A 376 -11.99 -3.48 -16.22
N GLY A 377 -12.62 -4.58 -15.85
CA GLY A 377 -12.85 -5.71 -16.75
C GLY A 377 -13.58 -6.87 -16.09
N ALA A 378 -14.30 -7.63 -16.90
CA ALA A 378 -14.82 -8.92 -16.47
C ALA A 378 -13.65 -9.90 -16.33
N PHE A 379 -13.47 -10.47 -15.15
CA PHE A 379 -12.39 -11.40 -14.88
C PHE A 379 -12.82 -12.38 -13.78
N ASP A 380 -12.75 -13.67 -14.09
CA ASP A 380 -12.84 -14.72 -13.07
C ASP A 380 -11.46 -14.87 -12.42
N PHE A 381 -11.40 -14.58 -11.12
CA PHE A 381 -10.15 -14.70 -10.39
C PHE A 381 -9.92 -16.12 -9.83
N GLY A 382 -10.80 -17.06 -10.16
CA GLY A 382 -10.82 -18.40 -9.61
C GLY A 382 -11.29 -18.42 -8.15
N THR A 383 -11.52 -19.62 -7.64
CA THR A 383 -11.80 -19.83 -6.22
C THR A 383 -10.99 -21.02 -5.72
N PHE A 384 -10.44 -20.91 -4.51
CA PHE A 384 -9.78 -22.02 -3.85
C PHE A 384 -10.24 -22.05 -2.38
N TYR A 385 -10.52 -23.24 -1.84
CA TYR A 385 -11.06 -23.44 -0.48
C TYR A 385 -10.32 -22.60 0.59
N GLY A 386 -10.91 -21.47 0.99
CA GLY A 386 -10.35 -20.54 1.98
C GLY A 386 -9.23 -19.60 1.49
N TRP A 387 -9.01 -19.50 0.18
CA TRP A 387 -8.08 -18.56 -0.46
C TRP A 387 -8.77 -17.91 -1.65
N SER A 388 -8.97 -16.60 -1.57
CA SER A 388 -9.43 -15.81 -2.70
C SER A 388 -8.42 -14.68 -2.97
N PRO A 389 -8.23 -14.32 -4.24
CA PRO A 389 -7.30 -13.28 -4.63
C PRO A 389 -7.75 -11.95 -4.02
N LYS A 390 -6.85 -11.37 -3.23
CA LYS A 390 -6.97 -9.99 -2.74
C LYS A 390 -5.94 -9.13 -3.44
N PRO A 391 -6.24 -7.85 -3.73
CA PRO A 391 -5.17 -6.89 -3.93
C PRO A 391 -4.37 -6.77 -2.61
N SER A 392 -3.08 -6.44 -2.70
CA SER A 392 -2.25 -6.13 -1.54
C SER A 392 -1.89 -4.64 -1.56
N VAL A 393 -2.04 -3.97 -0.42
CA VAL A 393 -1.85 -2.53 -0.29
C VAL A 393 -1.03 -2.22 0.95
N HIS A 394 0.03 -1.44 0.79
CA HIS A 394 0.93 -1.08 1.89
C HIS A 394 1.48 0.34 1.74
N LEU A 395 1.50 1.05 2.86
CA LEU A 395 2.24 2.30 2.96
C LEU A 395 3.75 1.99 2.99
N VAL A 396 4.48 2.47 1.97
CA VAL A 396 5.93 2.26 1.77
C VAL A 396 6.74 3.35 2.47
N SER A 397 6.27 4.59 2.41
CA SER A 397 6.79 5.75 3.15
C SER A 397 5.63 6.61 3.62
N ALA A 398 5.90 7.67 4.40
CA ALA A 398 4.88 8.53 5.00
C ALA A 398 3.77 9.01 4.01
N ASP A 399 4.10 9.19 2.73
CA ASP A 399 3.19 9.69 1.70
C ASP A 399 3.17 8.81 0.43
N ARG A 400 3.68 7.57 0.48
CA ARG A 400 3.70 6.64 -0.67
C ARG A 400 2.95 5.36 -0.36
N LEU A 401 1.89 5.12 -1.12
CA LEU A 401 1.06 3.92 -1.05
C LEU A 401 1.36 3.03 -2.26
N ALA A 402 1.86 1.82 -2.02
CA ALA A 402 2.04 0.82 -3.07
C ALA A 402 0.86 -0.14 -3.12
N LEU A 403 0.51 -0.56 -4.33
CA LEU A 403 -0.47 -1.60 -4.60
C LEU A 403 0.08 -2.69 -5.47
N LEU A 404 -0.39 -3.90 -5.24
CA LEU A 404 -0.19 -5.06 -6.10
C LEU A 404 -1.53 -5.79 -6.28
N PHE A 405 -1.92 -6.04 -7.52
CA PHE A 405 -3.21 -6.63 -7.84
C PHE A 405 -3.14 -7.44 -9.14
N LEU A 406 -4.11 -8.31 -9.36
CA LEU A 406 -4.33 -9.00 -10.63
C LEU A 406 -5.17 -8.08 -11.49
N ASN A 407 -4.69 -7.70 -12.67
CA ASN A 407 -5.36 -6.71 -13.52
C ASN A 407 -6.42 -7.37 -14.43
N PRO A 408 -7.73 -7.14 -14.20
CA PRO A 408 -8.81 -7.73 -15.01
C PRO A 408 -8.70 -7.43 -16.50
N ASN A 409 -8.39 -6.17 -16.86
CA ASN A 409 -8.26 -5.72 -18.24
C ASN A 409 -6.99 -6.25 -18.94
N ASN A 410 -6.09 -6.90 -18.20
CA ASN A 410 -4.87 -7.52 -18.74
C ASN A 410 -4.79 -9.00 -18.33
N TYR A 411 -5.89 -9.73 -18.49
CA TYR A 411 -5.99 -11.17 -18.26
C TYR A 411 -5.49 -11.64 -16.89
N GLY A 412 -5.69 -10.81 -15.86
CA GLY A 412 -5.30 -11.11 -14.48
C GLY A 412 -3.81 -10.95 -14.20
N ARG A 413 -3.00 -10.39 -15.10
CA ARG A 413 -1.56 -10.22 -14.88
C ARG A 413 -1.26 -9.39 -13.61
N PRO A 414 -0.36 -9.86 -12.72
CA PRO A 414 0.13 -9.11 -11.58
C PRO A 414 0.66 -7.75 -12.01
N THR A 415 0.06 -6.70 -11.46
CA THR A 415 0.31 -5.31 -11.80
C THR A 415 0.51 -4.52 -10.52
N THR A 416 1.46 -3.58 -10.54
CA THR A 416 1.76 -2.69 -9.43
C THR A 416 1.68 -1.23 -9.84
N GLN A 417 1.39 -0.38 -8.86
CA GLN A 417 1.42 1.07 -8.98
C GLN A 417 1.68 1.69 -7.62
N VAL A 418 2.39 2.82 -7.60
CA VAL A 418 2.61 3.61 -6.40
C VAL A 418 1.88 4.95 -6.55
N PHE A 419 1.23 5.35 -5.46
CA PHE A 419 0.49 6.59 -5.34
C PHE A 419 1.16 7.50 -4.31
N LYS A 420 1.15 8.80 -4.58
CA LYS A 420 1.30 9.82 -3.55
C LYS A 420 -0.04 9.99 -2.83
N VAL A 421 0.01 9.94 -1.51
CA VAL A 421 -1.11 10.35 -0.64
C VAL A 421 -0.95 11.84 -0.37
N THR A 422 -1.92 12.65 -0.80
CA THR A 422 -1.89 14.10 -0.54
C THR A 422 -2.34 14.43 0.87
N ASP A 423 -2.13 15.67 1.32
CA ASP A 423 -2.62 16.17 2.61
C ASP A 423 -4.16 16.16 2.70
N SER A 424 -4.83 16.23 1.55
CA SER A 424 -6.29 16.05 1.41
C SER A 424 -6.72 14.58 1.33
N PHE A 425 -5.78 13.64 1.51
CA PHE A 425 -5.96 12.19 1.40
C PHE A 425 -6.41 11.71 0.02
N SER A 426 -6.20 12.52 -1.01
CA SER A 426 -6.39 12.12 -2.40
C SER A 426 -5.20 11.27 -2.83
N LEU A 427 -5.45 10.32 -3.74
CA LEU A 427 -4.41 9.46 -4.29
C LEU A 427 -4.03 9.94 -5.69
N VAL A 428 -2.75 10.21 -5.90
CA VAL A 428 -2.20 10.64 -7.20
C VAL A 428 -1.16 9.61 -7.63
N PRO A 429 -1.34 8.92 -8.78
CA PRO A 429 -0.31 8.04 -9.32
C PRO A 429 1.03 8.77 -9.45
N VAL A 430 2.10 8.16 -8.95
CA VAL A 430 3.48 8.65 -9.17
C VAL A 430 4.33 7.68 -9.97
N THR A 431 3.79 6.50 -10.27
CA THR A 431 4.37 5.54 -11.20
C THR A 431 3.30 5.12 -12.19
N PRO A 432 3.67 4.71 -13.41
CA PRO A 432 2.72 4.09 -14.33
C PRO A 432 2.26 2.73 -13.79
N LEU A 433 1.22 2.19 -14.42
CA LEU A 433 0.76 0.82 -14.18
C LEU A 433 1.78 -0.16 -14.78
N MET A 434 2.48 -0.90 -13.92
CA MET A 434 3.56 -1.79 -14.34
C MET A 434 3.22 -3.25 -14.06
N ARG A 435 3.45 -4.11 -15.06
CA ARG A 435 3.36 -5.56 -14.88
C ARG A 435 4.58 -6.08 -14.12
N ILE A 436 4.37 -7.03 -13.21
CA ILE A 436 5.45 -7.73 -12.48
C ILE A 436 5.51 -9.24 -12.78
N SER A 437 4.85 -9.66 -13.85
CA SER A 437 4.84 -11.03 -14.38
C SER A 437 5.55 -11.15 -15.74
N ASN A 438 5.89 -12.37 -16.11
CA ASN A 438 6.44 -12.75 -17.41
C ASN A 438 5.40 -12.61 -18.52
N GLY A 439 5.84 -12.55 -19.78
CA GLY A 439 4.97 -12.31 -20.94
C GLY A 439 3.92 -13.40 -21.17
N ASP A 440 4.23 -14.62 -20.80
CA ASP A 440 3.37 -15.81 -20.87
C ASP A 440 2.41 -15.95 -19.67
N PHE A 441 2.49 -15.05 -18.67
CA PHE A 441 1.50 -15.03 -17.60
C PHE A 441 0.13 -14.66 -18.15
N THR A 442 -0.84 -15.54 -17.95
CA THR A 442 -2.26 -15.29 -18.15
C THR A 442 -3.02 -16.15 -17.16
N LEU A 443 -4.08 -15.60 -16.59
CA LEU A 443 -4.99 -16.34 -15.73
C LEU A 443 -6.29 -16.73 -16.44
N VAL A 444 -6.38 -16.54 -17.77
CA VAL A 444 -7.53 -16.92 -18.63
C VAL A 444 -8.89 -16.65 -17.97
N GLY A 445 -9.26 -15.38 -17.81
CA GLY A 445 -10.47 -14.98 -17.07
C GLY A 445 -11.80 -15.06 -17.83
N GLN A 446 -11.92 -15.90 -18.88
CA GLN A 446 -13.17 -16.07 -19.65
C GLN A 446 -13.35 -17.52 -20.15
N THR A 447 -13.30 -18.50 -19.25
CA THR A 447 -13.81 -19.85 -19.56
C THR A 447 -15.30 -19.93 -19.19
N ALA A 448 -16.07 -20.79 -19.86
CA ALA A 448 -17.47 -21.03 -19.52
C ALA A 448 -17.68 -21.71 -18.15
N ALA A 449 -16.61 -22.23 -17.55
CA ALA A 449 -16.58 -22.86 -16.24
C ALA A 449 -15.53 -22.16 -15.36
N PRO A 450 -15.80 -21.96 -14.04
CA PRO A 450 -14.86 -21.32 -13.14
C PRO A 450 -13.50 -22.02 -13.12
N ALA A 451 -12.42 -21.24 -13.21
CA ALA A 451 -11.07 -21.78 -13.17
C ALA A 451 -10.78 -22.38 -11.79
N SER A 452 -10.11 -23.54 -11.75
CA SER A 452 -9.77 -24.20 -10.49
C SER A 452 -8.43 -23.68 -9.95
N GLY A 453 -8.43 -23.27 -8.68
CA GLY A 453 -7.26 -22.70 -8.02
C GLY A 453 -7.31 -21.18 -7.94
N ALA A 454 -6.21 -20.58 -7.49
CA ALA A 454 -6.08 -19.14 -7.31
C ALA A 454 -4.60 -18.74 -7.31
N VAL A 455 -4.32 -17.47 -7.64
CA VAL A 455 -3.02 -16.84 -7.45
C VAL A 455 -3.15 -15.77 -6.36
N THR A 456 -2.34 -15.89 -5.32
CA THR A 456 -2.27 -14.92 -4.23
C THR A 456 -1.14 -13.93 -4.45
N LEU A 457 -1.31 -12.72 -3.93
CA LEU A 457 -0.36 -11.62 -4.04
C LEU A 457 -0.05 -11.07 -2.65
N ASP A 458 1.19 -10.63 -2.43
CA ASP A 458 1.52 -9.85 -1.24
C ASP A 458 2.67 -8.87 -1.49
N ILE A 459 2.68 -7.76 -0.76
CA ILE A 459 3.79 -6.80 -0.78
C ILE A 459 4.22 -6.44 0.64
N VAL A 460 5.49 -6.10 0.79
CA VAL A 460 6.00 -5.53 2.05
C VAL A 460 7.08 -4.48 1.75
N PRO A 461 7.04 -3.30 2.39
CA PRO A 461 8.11 -2.33 2.28
C PRO A 461 9.44 -2.89 2.80
N VAL A 462 10.52 -2.65 2.06
CA VAL A 462 11.91 -2.97 2.46
C VAL A 462 12.82 -1.74 2.48
N SER A 463 12.32 -0.60 1.99
CA SER A 463 12.86 0.73 2.22
C SER A 463 11.75 1.78 2.01
N ASN A 464 12.07 3.06 2.14
CA ASN A 464 11.14 4.16 1.84
C ASN A 464 10.86 4.34 0.33
N SER A 465 11.61 3.67 -0.54
CA SER A 465 11.46 3.76 -2.00
C SER A 465 11.46 2.39 -2.68
N SER A 466 11.27 1.32 -1.91
CA SER A 466 11.24 -0.03 -2.45
C SER A 466 10.43 -1.00 -1.59
N PHE A 467 9.84 -1.98 -2.26
CA PHE A 467 9.07 -3.05 -1.63
C PHE A 467 9.37 -4.38 -2.31
N LEU A 468 9.28 -5.45 -1.53
CA LEU A 468 9.19 -6.80 -2.07
C LEU A 468 7.75 -7.04 -2.52
N ALA A 469 7.62 -7.69 -3.67
CA ALA A 469 6.36 -8.16 -4.22
C ALA A 469 6.46 -9.66 -4.50
N VAL A 470 5.48 -10.42 -4.03
CA VAL A 470 5.40 -11.85 -4.28
C VAL A 470 4.06 -12.21 -4.87
N TYR A 471 4.07 -13.23 -5.72
CA TYR A 471 2.85 -13.93 -6.10
C TYR A 471 3.12 -15.41 -6.25
N SER A 472 2.11 -16.21 -5.97
CA SER A 472 2.17 -17.65 -6.21
C SER A 472 0.78 -18.27 -6.27
N GLY A 473 0.71 -19.44 -6.88
CA GLY A 473 -0.47 -20.31 -6.84
C GLY A 473 -0.52 -21.19 -8.06
N THR A 474 -1.60 -21.96 -8.15
CA THR A 474 -1.92 -22.74 -9.34
C THR A 474 -3.22 -22.20 -9.91
N LEU A 475 -3.26 -21.94 -11.21
CA LEU A 475 -4.51 -21.74 -11.93
C LEU A 475 -4.50 -22.63 -13.18
N ASP A 476 -5.57 -23.39 -13.39
CA ASP A 476 -5.72 -24.31 -14.53
C ASP A 476 -4.50 -25.23 -14.76
N LYS A 477 -3.94 -25.73 -13.64
CA LYS A 477 -2.76 -26.62 -13.59
C LYS A 477 -1.42 -25.95 -13.96
N VAL A 478 -1.39 -24.65 -14.19
CA VAL A 478 -0.14 -23.88 -14.37
C VAL A 478 0.28 -23.28 -13.04
N GLN A 479 1.51 -23.58 -12.62
CA GLN A 479 2.09 -23.02 -11.40
C GLN A 479 2.71 -21.66 -11.70
N HIS A 480 2.26 -20.65 -10.97
CA HIS A 480 2.87 -19.33 -10.95
C HIS A 480 3.59 -19.15 -9.62
N LYS A 481 4.82 -18.61 -9.64
CA LYS A 481 5.52 -18.16 -8.43
C LYS A 481 6.61 -17.16 -8.81
N ARG A 482 6.76 -16.10 -8.04
CA ARG A 482 7.84 -15.12 -8.23
C ARG A 482 8.06 -14.28 -6.97
N VAL A 483 9.32 -13.90 -6.78
CA VAL A 483 9.72 -12.79 -5.91
C VAL A 483 10.27 -11.68 -6.80
N ALA A 484 9.78 -10.45 -6.59
CA ALA A 484 10.28 -9.27 -7.26
C ALA A 484 10.65 -8.21 -6.23
N VAL A 485 11.69 -7.43 -6.54
CA VAL A 485 12.01 -6.18 -5.84
C VAL A 485 11.57 -5.04 -6.73
N VAL A 486 10.68 -4.20 -6.23
CA VAL A 486 10.22 -3.01 -6.95
C VAL A 486 10.80 -1.78 -6.28
N GLU A 487 11.50 -0.96 -7.06
CA GLU A 487 12.04 0.32 -6.64
C GLU A 487 11.42 1.44 -7.46
N PHE A 488 11.20 2.59 -6.84
CA PHE A 488 10.65 3.77 -7.51
C PHE A 488 11.38 5.04 -7.09
N LEU A 489 11.73 5.85 -8.07
CA LEU A 489 12.40 7.14 -7.95
C LEU A 489 11.68 8.18 -8.81
N GLY A 490 12.12 9.44 -8.71
CA GLY A 490 11.65 10.50 -9.61
C GLY A 490 12.13 10.29 -11.05
N ALA A 491 11.62 11.10 -11.97
CA ALA A 491 12.04 11.08 -13.37
C ALA A 491 13.54 11.41 -13.53
N PRO A 492 14.18 10.95 -14.63
CA PRO A 492 15.55 11.33 -14.97
C PRO A 492 15.69 12.84 -15.06
N VAL A 493 16.74 13.38 -14.43
CA VAL A 493 17.06 14.81 -14.53
C VAL A 493 18.37 15.07 -15.26
N GLY A 494 19.21 14.05 -15.41
CA GLY A 494 20.47 14.17 -16.11
C GLY A 494 21.32 12.91 -16.03
N VAL A 495 22.57 13.03 -16.45
CA VAL A 495 23.58 11.97 -16.35
C VAL A 495 24.84 12.53 -15.70
N GLY A 496 25.38 11.83 -14.71
CA GLY A 496 26.66 12.18 -14.12
C GLY A 496 27.79 12.00 -15.14
N SER A 497 28.54 13.05 -15.42
CA SER A 497 29.65 13.04 -16.39
C SER A 497 30.99 12.64 -15.76
N GLY A 498 30.97 12.11 -14.53
CA GLY A 498 32.17 11.77 -13.78
C GLY A 498 32.78 13.01 -13.12
N SER A 499 33.97 13.44 -13.58
CA SER A 499 34.71 14.57 -13.00
C SER A 499 34.07 15.94 -13.21
N ASN A 500 33.10 16.06 -14.12
CA ASN A 500 32.53 17.33 -14.57
C ASN A 500 31.10 17.58 -14.04
N GLY A 501 30.66 16.83 -13.01
CA GLY A 501 29.34 17.01 -12.40
C GLY A 501 28.21 16.28 -13.13
N VAL A 502 27.05 16.92 -13.28
CA VAL A 502 25.83 16.34 -13.90
C VAL A 502 25.41 17.14 -15.12
N VAL A 503 25.11 16.45 -16.22
CA VAL A 503 24.57 17.07 -17.44
C VAL A 503 23.06 16.88 -17.49
N PHE A 504 22.32 18.00 -17.45
CA PHE A 504 20.85 18.03 -17.36
C PHE A 504 20.12 18.02 -18.71
N GLY A 505 20.85 18.21 -19.81
CA GLY A 505 20.30 18.27 -21.15
C GLY A 505 21.40 18.46 -22.19
N GLY A 506 21.18 17.92 -23.38
CA GLY A 506 22.17 17.89 -24.45
C GLY A 506 22.88 16.55 -24.57
N GLU A 507 23.93 16.53 -25.38
CA GLU A 507 24.72 15.33 -25.65
C GLU A 507 25.63 14.97 -24.47
N VAL A 508 25.53 13.72 -24.01
CA VAL A 508 26.40 13.17 -22.97
C VAL A 508 27.11 11.93 -23.49
N LYS A 509 28.44 11.91 -23.34
CA LYS A 509 29.27 10.73 -23.62
C LYS A 509 29.24 9.76 -22.44
N ILE A 510 28.96 8.50 -22.72
CA ILE A 510 28.93 7.40 -21.76
C ILE A 510 30.10 6.46 -22.06
N ALA A 511 31.00 6.32 -21.09
CA ALA A 511 32.15 5.44 -21.24
C ALA A 511 31.71 3.98 -21.42
N ASN A 512 32.34 3.29 -22.38
CA ASN A 512 32.08 1.88 -22.71
C ASN A 512 30.63 1.56 -23.15
N ALA A 513 29.87 2.56 -23.58
CA ALA A 513 28.58 2.33 -24.22
C ALA A 513 28.76 1.76 -25.64
N ASP A 514 27.76 0.99 -26.07
CA ASP A 514 27.61 0.50 -27.42
C ASP A 514 26.18 0.78 -27.89
N PHE A 515 25.88 2.06 -28.05
CA PHE A 515 24.55 2.53 -28.39
C PHE A 515 24.26 2.37 -29.88
N THR A 516 23.01 2.08 -30.20
CA THR A 516 22.50 2.13 -31.57
C THR A 516 21.91 3.52 -31.82
N VAL A 517 22.52 4.28 -32.73
CA VAL A 517 22.06 5.63 -33.11
C VAL A 517 20.57 5.62 -33.48
N GLY A 518 19.84 6.61 -32.99
CA GLY A 518 18.40 6.78 -33.21
C GLY A 518 17.51 5.94 -32.29
N LYS A 519 18.06 5.06 -31.45
CA LYS A 519 17.27 4.31 -30.46
C LYS A 519 17.07 5.08 -29.16
N GLU A 520 15.90 4.86 -28.56
CA GLU A 520 15.57 5.34 -27.21
C GLU A 520 16.19 4.43 -26.15
N TYR A 521 16.65 5.05 -25.07
CA TYR A 521 17.23 4.37 -23.92
C TYR A 521 16.53 4.77 -22.62
N PHE A 522 16.50 3.83 -21.69
CA PHE A 522 15.85 3.91 -20.40
C PHE A 522 16.87 3.68 -19.29
N THR A 523 16.53 4.04 -18.06
CA THR A 523 17.37 3.76 -16.90
C THR A 523 16.70 2.84 -15.91
N THR A 524 17.50 2.03 -15.23
CA THR A 524 17.08 1.39 -13.98
C THR A 524 17.15 2.38 -12.81
N THR A 525 16.59 2.01 -11.66
CA THR A 525 16.80 2.71 -10.38
C THR A 525 18.24 2.65 -9.84
N LYS A 526 19.13 1.92 -10.51
CA LYS A 526 20.59 1.96 -10.28
C LYS A 526 21.33 2.95 -11.18
N GLY A 527 20.65 3.52 -12.17
CA GLY A 527 21.25 4.48 -13.12
C GLY A 527 21.85 3.83 -14.37
N ASP A 528 21.63 2.53 -14.57
CA ASP A 528 22.13 1.81 -15.75
C ASP A 528 21.32 2.18 -16.98
N ILE A 529 22.01 2.65 -18.04
CA ILE A 529 21.40 3.02 -19.31
C ILE A 529 21.25 1.77 -20.17
N LEU A 530 20.02 1.40 -20.50
CA LEU A 530 19.70 0.16 -21.21
C LEU A 530 18.64 0.40 -22.28
N ALA A 531 18.76 -0.33 -23.39
CA ALA A 531 17.76 -0.31 -24.46
C ALA A 531 16.59 -1.23 -24.11
N ALA A 532 15.36 -0.77 -24.37
CA ALA A 532 14.18 -1.62 -24.28
C ALA A 532 14.30 -2.82 -25.23
N THR A 533 14.03 -4.02 -24.73
CA THR A 533 14.01 -5.26 -25.53
C THR A 533 12.61 -5.63 -26.01
N ALA A 534 11.57 -5.26 -25.25
CA ALA A 534 10.18 -5.49 -25.62
C ALA A 534 9.25 -4.53 -24.86
N SER A 535 8.04 -4.33 -25.39
CA SER A 535 6.93 -3.70 -24.69
C SER A 535 5.63 -4.39 -25.08
N ASP A 536 4.71 -4.53 -24.13
CA ASP A 536 3.32 -4.83 -24.47
C ASP A 536 2.75 -3.63 -25.28
N VAL A 537 1.83 -3.88 -26.23
CA VAL A 537 1.25 -2.82 -27.06
C VAL A 537 0.51 -1.81 -26.18
N GLY A 538 0.86 -0.52 -26.30
CA GLY A 538 0.24 0.56 -25.52
C GLY A 538 0.67 0.62 -24.05
N ALA A 539 1.68 -0.16 -23.65
CA ALA A 539 2.15 -0.18 -22.26
C ALA A 539 2.96 1.06 -21.87
N GLU A 540 2.86 1.43 -20.60
CA GLU A 540 3.66 2.50 -19.98
C GLU A 540 4.94 1.95 -19.31
N TYR A 541 5.46 0.84 -19.82
CA TYR A 541 6.64 0.16 -19.30
C TYR A 541 7.33 -0.65 -20.41
N TYR A 542 8.59 -0.99 -20.18
CA TYR A 542 9.47 -1.69 -21.10
C TYR A 542 10.21 -2.81 -20.38
N PHE A 543 10.46 -3.91 -21.08
CA PHE A 543 11.33 -4.98 -20.63
C PHE A 543 12.77 -4.71 -21.01
N LEU A 544 13.69 -5.07 -20.11
CA LEU A 544 15.12 -5.12 -20.33
C LEU A 544 15.56 -6.57 -20.12
N GLY A 545 15.59 -7.35 -21.20
CA GLY A 545 15.67 -8.81 -21.13
C GLY A 545 14.39 -9.42 -20.55
N ASN A 546 14.53 -10.51 -19.79
CA ASN A 546 13.38 -11.26 -19.25
C ASN A 546 13.11 -10.99 -17.77
N THR A 547 14.04 -10.35 -17.06
CA THR A 547 14.03 -10.25 -15.59
C THR A 547 13.95 -8.83 -15.07
N THR A 548 13.93 -7.82 -15.95
CA THR A 548 13.88 -6.42 -15.52
C THR A 548 12.82 -5.68 -16.30
N VAL A 549 12.01 -4.90 -15.59
CA VAL A 549 10.98 -4.02 -16.17
C VAL A 549 11.27 -2.60 -15.72
N VAL A 550 11.25 -1.65 -16.64
CA VAL A 550 11.39 -0.23 -16.36
C VAL A 550 10.15 0.52 -16.84
N SER A 551 9.72 1.51 -16.08
CA SER A 551 8.61 2.38 -16.45
C SER A 551 8.98 3.32 -17.60
N LYS A 552 7.98 3.81 -18.31
CA LYS A 552 8.16 4.78 -19.40
C LYS A 552 8.72 6.13 -18.94
N ASP A 553 8.44 6.53 -17.70
CA ASP A 553 8.99 7.75 -17.09
C ASP A 553 10.50 7.64 -16.76
N SER A 554 11.12 6.47 -16.94
CA SER A 554 12.58 6.27 -16.82
C SER A 554 13.35 6.59 -18.10
N ARG A 555 12.68 7.12 -19.13
CA ARG A 555 13.30 7.45 -20.42
C ARG A 555 14.42 8.48 -20.23
N VAL A 556 15.61 8.14 -20.69
CA VAL A 556 16.80 9.00 -20.61
C VAL A 556 16.88 9.93 -21.82
N GLY A 557 16.70 9.37 -23.02
CA GLY A 557 16.97 10.10 -24.26
C GLY A 557 17.11 9.21 -25.48
N ILE A 558 17.69 9.76 -26.54
CA ILE A 558 17.95 9.07 -27.83
C ILE A 558 19.46 9.04 -28.08
N ALA A 559 20.00 7.90 -28.48
CA ALA A 559 21.41 7.79 -28.85
C ALA A 559 21.71 8.58 -30.14
N VAL A 560 22.76 9.40 -30.11
CA VAL A 560 23.21 10.23 -31.26
C VAL A 560 24.54 9.77 -31.84
N SER A 561 25.31 8.97 -31.09
CA SER A 561 26.47 8.22 -31.56
C SER A 561 26.50 6.86 -30.86
N LYS A 562 27.55 6.06 -31.12
CA LYS A 562 27.79 4.78 -30.42
C LYS A 562 28.08 4.93 -28.92
N ASP A 563 28.51 6.11 -28.50
CA ASP A 563 28.95 6.41 -27.14
C ASP A 563 28.25 7.65 -26.54
N SER A 564 27.35 8.29 -27.28
CA SER A 564 26.64 9.50 -26.84
C SER A 564 25.13 9.33 -26.86
N ILE A 565 24.49 9.82 -25.81
CA ILE A 565 23.03 9.95 -25.71
C ILE A 565 22.66 11.43 -25.60
N TYR A 566 21.64 11.85 -26.35
CA TYR A 566 21.04 13.16 -26.18
C TYR A 566 19.97 13.06 -25.09
N VAL A 567 20.24 13.67 -23.94
CA VAL A 567 19.31 13.73 -22.81
C VAL A 567 18.29 14.83 -23.11
N SER A 568 17.03 14.42 -23.30
CA SER A 568 15.91 15.35 -23.41
C SER A 568 15.18 15.39 -22.08
N GLN A 569 15.01 16.58 -21.49
CA GLN A 569 14.12 16.73 -20.35
C GLN A 569 12.70 16.45 -20.83
N SER A 570 12.10 15.34 -20.40
CA SER A 570 10.65 15.18 -20.50
C SER A 570 10.03 16.13 -19.48
N ALA A 571 9.37 17.18 -19.98
CA ALA A 571 8.54 18.09 -19.21
C ALA A 571 7.31 17.37 -18.63
#